data_AF-A0A7G8T673-F1
#
_entry.id   AF-A0A7G8T673-F1
#
_cell.length_a   1.000
_cell.length_b   1.000
_cell.length_c   1.000
_cell.angle_alpha   90.00
_cell.angle_beta   90.00
_cell.angle_gamma   90.00
#
_symmetry.space_group_name_H-M   'P 1'
#
loop_
_entity.id
_entity.type
_entity.pdbx_description
1 polymer ?
#
loop_
_entity_poly.entity_id
_entity_poly.type
_entity_poly.pdbx_seq_one_letter_code
_entity_poly.pdbx_strand_id
1 'polypeptide(L)'
;MLLANAKKHSDDLTETERHSMRLVLESKGFAQNSITQKEVSNYRLDTKEEKLSNQDKLEKARAIMFDTNYQTAKDNIMSPIAKFQAVMNQRLAREMEAAQKNTEQAAAMQMVLSVFVIIAIGVILRLFFRQVTSPIQNYALSLQKIDSSSENFHLSPKGTREIRMLANNFNKLYASIQSEIRLRRKAEQIMREAKEEAERANRAKSEFLASMSHEIRTPINAITGYGYLLKSSELNPKQAGYVERVNLSAKNLLSIVNDILDFTKIEAGKLSLEEIPLDLSAFFTIAA
;
A
#
# COMPACT_ATOMS: atom_id res chain seq x y z
N MET A 1 21.76 -62.18 32.78
CA MET A 1 21.98 -63.31 33.71
C MET A 1 20.69 -64.11 33.98
N LEU A 2 19.55 -63.47 34.30
CA LEU A 2 18.29 -64.17 34.62
C LEU A 2 17.77 -65.14 33.54
N LEU A 3 17.82 -64.73 32.26
CA LEU A 3 17.36 -65.56 31.13
C LEU A 3 18.30 -66.75 30.82
N ALA A 4 19.58 -66.67 31.20
CA ALA A 4 20.54 -67.74 30.95
C ALA A 4 20.32 -68.94 31.88
N ASN A 5 19.99 -68.70 33.15
CA ASN A 5 19.63 -69.76 34.10
C ASN A 5 18.28 -70.39 33.77
N ALA A 6 17.28 -69.59 33.36
CA ALA A 6 15.99 -70.11 32.91
C ALA A 6 16.13 -71.01 31.67
N LYS A 7 17.03 -70.66 30.74
CA LYS A 7 17.33 -71.51 29.57
C LYS A 7 17.89 -72.88 29.97
N LYS A 8 18.86 -72.91 30.88
CA LYS A 8 19.44 -74.18 31.36
C LYS A 8 18.39 -75.10 31.99
N HIS A 9 17.54 -74.56 32.87
CA HIS A 9 16.45 -75.33 33.47
C HIS A 9 15.38 -75.76 32.45
N SER A 10 15.17 -74.98 31.39
CA SER A 10 14.28 -75.34 30.27
C SER A 10 14.83 -76.54 29.49
N ASP A 11 16.13 -76.60 29.25
CA ASP A 11 16.77 -77.72 28.56
C ASP A 11 16.65 -79.01 29.40
N ASP A 12 16.89 -78.93 30.72
CA ASP A 12 16.75 -80.05 31.68
C ASP A 12 15.28 -80.54 31.78
N LEU A 13 14.31 -79.61 31.79
CA LEU A 13 12.88 -79.93 31.80
C LEU A 13 12.46 -80.64 30.51
N THR A 14 12.98 -80.16 29.36
CA THR A 14 12.69 -80.75 28.04
C THR A 14 13.26 -82.18 27.94
N GLU A 15 14.36 -82.50 28.62
CA GLU A 15 14.88 -83.86 28.73
C GLU A 15 13.98 -84.77 29.58
N THR A 16 13.50 -84.25 30.72
CA THR A 16 12.55 -84.93 31.61
C THR A 16 11.22 -85.23 30.90
N GLU A 17 10.72 -84.28 30.10
CA GLU A 17 9.53 -84.45 29.25
C GLU A 17 9.75 -85.47 28.12
N ARG A 18 10.93 -85.49 27.50
CA ARG A 18 11.29 -86.52 26.51
C ARG A 18 11.33 -87.92 27.14
N HIS A 19 11.86 -88.05 28.36
CA HIS A 19 11.88 -89.31 29.10
C HIS A 19 10.48 -89.84 29.39
N SER A 20 9.59 -88.99 29.95
CA SER A 20 8.22 -89.38 30.26
C SER A 20 7.41 -89.70 28.99
N MET A 21 7.55 -88.88 27.94
CA MET A 21 6.86 -89.07 26.68
C MET A 21 7.29 -90.36 25.99
N ARG A 22 8.57 -90.72 26.11
CA ARG A 22 9.09 -92.00 25.62
C ARG A 22 8.47 -93.20 26.34
N LEU A 23 8.39 -93.16 27.67
CA LEU A 23 7.75 -94.21 28.49
C LEU A 23 6.26 -94.37 28.16
N VAL A 24 5.54 -93.26 27.95
CA VAL A 24 4.12 -93.27 27.55
C VAL A 24 3.94 -93.91 26.16
N LEU A 25 4.77 -93.53 25.19
CA LEU A 25 4.67 -94.08 23.83
C LEU A 25 4.97 -95.58 23.80
N GLU A 26 5.97 -96.05 24.53
CA GLU A 26 6.24 -97.50 24.67
C GLU A 26 5.11 -98.24 25.41
N SER A 27 4.53 -97.66 26.47
CA SER A 27 3.38 -98.28 27.16
C SER A 27 2.16 -98.47 26.27
N LYS A 28 2.01 -97.62 25.24
CA LYS A 28 0.94 -97.67 24.23
C LYS A 28 1.29 -98.56 23.03
N GLY A 29 2.45 -99.21 23.04
CA GLY A 29 2.87 -100.16 22.00
C GLY A 29 3.54 -99.53 20.77
N PHE A 30 3.93 -98.25 20.82
CA PHE A 30 4.70 -97.64 19.74
C PHE A 30 6.17 -98.10 19.80
N ALA A 31 6.63 -98.79 18.77
CA ALA A 31 8.05 -99.15 18.62
C ALA A 31 8.89 -97.90 18.33
N GLN A 32 10.19 -97.95 18.69
CA GLN A 32 11.13 -96.82 18.54
C GLN A 32 11.13 -96.18 17.15
N ASN A 33 10.98 -97.00 16.11
CA ASN A 33 11.01 -96.57 14.70
C ASN A 33 9.68 -95.97 14.22
N SER A 34 8.61 -96.10 15.02
CA SER A 34 7.26 -95.61 14.73
C SER A 34 6.99 -94.24 15.37
N ILE A 35 7.90 -93.71 16.19
CA ILE A 35 7.77 -92.39 16.83
C ILE A 35 8.29 -91.31 15.88
N THR A 36 7.41 -90.36 15.52
CA THR A 36 7.69 -89.32 14.51
C THR A 36 8.62 -88.21 15.01
N GLN A 37 8.62 -87.95 16.32
CA GLN A 37 9.49 -86.94 16.94
C GLN A 37 10.87 -87.54 17.26
N LYS A 38 11.89 -87.15 16.49
CA LYS A 38 13.26 -87.69 16.59
C LYS A 38 13.91 -87.50 17.96
N GLU A 39 13.55 -86.41 18.64
CA GLU A 39 14.09 -86.05 19.96
C GLU A 39 13.62 -86.99 21.06
N VAL A 40 12.39 -87.52 20.93
CA VAL A 40 11.80 -88.52 21.84
C VAL A 40 12.18 -89.93 21.42
N SER A 41 12.27 -90.21 20.10
CA SER A 41 12.65 -91.54 19.61
C SER A 41 14.09 -91.91 19.99
N ASN A 42 14.99 -90.93 20.07
CA ASN A 42 16.41 -91.12 20.34
C ASN A 42 16.76 -91.12 21.83
N TYR A 43 15.80 -90.81 22.71
CA TYR A 43 15.99 -90.91 24.15
C TYR A 43 16.12 -92.38 24.55
N ARG A 44 17.21 -92.74 25.25
CA ARG A 44 17.49 -94.12 25.64
C ARG A 44 16.96 -94.35 27.06
N LEU A 45 16.05 -95.32 27.20
CA LEU A 45 15.56 -95.76 28.51
C LEU A 45 16.63 -96.63 29.18
N ASP A 46 16.64 -96.67 30.52
CA ASP A 46 17.52 -97.60 31.24
C ASP A 46 17.05 -99.05 31.01
N THR A 47 17.99 -100.00 31.03
CA THR A 47 17.77 -101.45 30.85
C THR A 47 16.76 -102.06 31.83
N LYS A 48 16.53 -101.41 32.97
CA LYS A 48 15.49 -101.76 33.96
C LYS A 48 14.11 -101.20 33.58
N GLU A 49 14.08 -100.07 32.91
CA GLU A 49 12.86 -99.39 32.47
C GLU A 49 12.28 -100.03 31.22
N GLU A 50 13.13 -100.53 30.31
CA GLU A 50 12.71 -101.28 29.12
C GLU A 50 11.89 -102.53 29.46
N LYS A 51 12.18 -103.16 30.61
CA LYS A 51 11.56 -104.40 31.11
C LYS A 51 10.31 -104.19 31.98
N LEU A 52 9.91 -102.94 32.24
CA LEU A 52 8.71 -102.64 33.02
C LEU A 52 7.43 -103.02 32.24
N SER A 53 6.37 -103.40 32.97
CA SER A 53 5.04 -103.59 32.38
C SER A 53 4.51 -102.27 31.81
N ASN A 54 3.60 -102.35 30.83
CA ASN A 54 3.01 -101.16 30.22
C ASN A 54 2.32 -100.25 31.26
N GLN A 55 1.68 -100.84 32.27
CA GLN A 55 1.04 -100.07 33.35
C GLN A 55 2.08 -99.37 34.24
N ASP A 56 3.17 -100.05 34.59
CA ASP A 56 4.25 -99.49 35.40
C ASP A 56 5.02 -98.40 34.66
N LYS A 57 5.21 -98.54 33.34
CA LYS A 57 5.80 -97.48 32.48
C LYS A 57 4.93 -96.22 32.49
N LEU A 58 3.60 -96.38 32.42
CA LEU A 58 2.66 -95.26 32.45
C LEU A 58 2.62 -94.58 33.83
N GLU A 59 2.63 -95.36 34.91
CA GLU A 59 2.72 -94.84 36.27
C GLU A 59 4.03 -94.11 36.52
N LYS A 60 5.16 -94.67 36.05
CA LYS A 60 6.47 -94.02 36.15
C LYS A 60 6.53 -92.72 35.34
N ALA A 61 5.96 -92.69 34.14
CA ALA A 61 5.88 -91.45 33.35
C ALA A 61 5.03 -90.38 34.02
N ARG A 62 3.91 -90.77 34.65
CA ARG A 62 3.08 -89.86 35.45
C ARG A 62 3.86 -89.37 36.68
N ALA A 63 4.56 -90.25 37.39
CA ALA A 63 5.38 -89.87 38.53
C ALA A 63 6.44 -88.85 38.13
N ILE A 64 7.10 -89.01 36.98
CA ILE A 64 8.10 -88.07 36.45
C ILE A 64 7.49 -86.70 36.10
N MET A 65 6.27 -86.64 35.56
CA MET A 65 5.63 -85.37 35.16
C MET A 65 4.97 -84.60 36.31
N PHE A 66 4.74 -85.25 37.45
CA PHE A 66 4.09 -84.65 38.60
C PHE A 66 4.94 -84.71 39.87
N ASP A 67 6.23 -85.05 39.76
CA ASP A 67 7.13 -85.01 40.90
C ASP A 67 7.48 -83.57 41.29
N THR A 68 8.07 -83.46 42.48
CA THR A 68 8.52 -82.18 43.01
C THR A 68 9.64 -81.57 42.15
N ASN A 69 10.44 -82.39 41.46
CA ASN A 69 11.54 -81.90 40.62
C ASN A 69 11.02 -81.21 39.35
N TYR A 70 10.01 -81.76 38.69
CA TYR A 70 9.36 -81.19 37.50
C TYR A 70 8.73 -79.85 37.84
N GLN A 71 7.97 -79.77 38.95
CA GLN A 71 7.38 -78.50 39.40
C GLN A 71 8.46 -77.47 39.78
N THR A 72 9.52 -77.89 40.47
CA THR A 72 10.64 -77.00 40.83
C THR A 72 11.38 -76.49 39.59
N ALA A 73 11.64 -77.35 38.60
CA ALA A 73 12.26 -76.97 37.34
C ALA A 73 11.38 -75.99 36.54
N LYS A 74 10.06 -76.24 36.49
CA LYS A 74 9.09 -75.32 35.89
C LYS A 74 9.07 -73.96 36.58
N ASP A 75 9.06 -73.93 37.92
CA ASP A 75 9.11 -72.69 38.69
C ASP A 75 10.44 -71.94 38.50
N ASN A 76 11.56 -72.66 38.40
CA ASN A 76 12.88 -72.10 38.11
C ASN A 76 12.99 -71.47 36.71
N ILE A 77 12.11 -71.84 35.77
CA ILE A 77 12.00 -71.22 34.44
C ILE A 77 11.01 -70.05 34.48
N MET A 78 9.81 -70.28 35.03
CA MET A 78 8.72 -69.30 34.99
C MET A 78 9.00 -68.10 35.89
N SER A 79 9.61 -68.28 37.07
CA SER A 79 9.86 -67.19 38.02
C SER A 79 10.83 -66.14 37.46
N PRO A 80 12.00 -66.48 36.89
CA PRO A 80 12.87 -65.49 36.24
C PRO A 80 12.22 -64.80 35.03
N ILE A 81 11.43 -65.50 34.22
CA ILE A 81 10.71 -64.91 33.08
C ILE A 81 9.67 -63.91 33.56
N ALA A 82 8.86 -64.27 34.57
CA ALA A 82 7.87 -63.38 35.16
C ALA A 82 8.52 -62.15 35.79
N LYS A 83 9.64 -62.31 36.50
CA LYS A 83 10.44 -61.19 37.03
C LYS A 83 10.98 -60.29 35.91
N PHE A 84 11.49 -60.89 34.83
CA PHE A 84 11.96 -60.13 33.67
C PHE A 84 10.84 -59.34 33.00
N GLN A 85 9.69 -59.97 32.76
CA GLN A 85 8.49 -59.31 32.22
C GLN A 85 8.01 -58.18 33.12
N ALA A 86 7.98 -58.39 34.45
CA ALA A 86 7.60 -57.34 35.40
C ALA A 86 8.55 -56.13 35.33
N VAL A 87 9.87 -56.36 35.29
CA VAL A 87 10.86 -55.28 35.15
C VAL A 87 10.74 -54.57 33.81
N MET A 88 10.54 -55.31 32.72
CA MET A 88 10.36 -54.75 31.38
C MET A 88 9.09 -53.90 31.29
N ASN A 89 7.96 -54.42 31.79
CA ASN A 89 6.70 -53.69 31.81
C ASN A 89 6.81 -52.43 32.68
N GLN A 90 7.49 -52.51 33.83
CA GLN A 90 7.72 -51.36 34.69
C GLN A 90 8.63 -50.31 34.02
N ARG A 91 9.68 -50.75 33.32
CA ARG A 91 10.55 -49.85 32.56
C ARG A 91 9.78 -49.17 31.42
N LEU A 92 9.01 -49.95 30.66
CA LEU A 92 8.18 -49.44 29.58
C LEU A 92 7.17 -48.40 30.10
N ALA A 93 6.50 -48.69 31.22
CA ALA A 93 5.58 -47.75 31.86
C ALA A 93 6.29 -46.44 32.26
N ARG A 94 7.48 -46.52 32.85
CA ARG A 94 8.28 -45.31 33.19
C ARG A 94 8.71 -44.52 31.96
N GLU A 95 9.15 -45.20 30.89
CA GLU A 95 9.55 -44.54 29.64
C GLU A 95 8.34 -43.88 28.95
N MET A 96 7.17 -44.52 28.98
CA MET A 96 5.92 -43.95 28.48
C MET A 96 5.47 -42.73 29.28
N GLU A 97 5.52 -42.79 30.61
CA GLU A 97 5.18 -41.67 31.50
C GLU A 97 6.13 -40.48 31.29
N ALA A 98 7.44 -40.76 31.17
CA ALA A 98 8.43 -39.72 30.87
C ALA A 98 8.20 -39.09 29.48
N ALA A 99 7.88 -39.90 28.47
CA ALA A 99 7.58 -39.41 27.12
C ALA A 99 6.31 -38.53 27.11
N GLN A 100 5.23 -38.97 27.78
CA GLN A 100 4.00 -38.20 27.91
C GLN A 100 4.27 -36.85 28.58
N LYS A 101 4.97 -36.84 29.72
CA LYS A 101 5.31 -35.61 30.44
C LYS A 101 6.12 -34.64 29.58
N ASN A 102 7.09 -35.14 28.81
CA ASN A 102 7.87 -34.31 27.90
C ASN A 102 7.00 -33.70 26.79
N THR A 103 6.06 -34.47 26.22
CA THR A 103 5.13 -33.97 25.20
C THR A 103 4.15 -32.92 25.76
N GLU A 104 3.64 -33.12 26.98
CA GLU A 104 2.77 -32.15 27.64
C GLU A 104 3.50 -30.83 27.92
N GLN A 105 4.74 -30.90 28.42
CA GLN A 105 5.57 -29.72 28.64
C GLN A 105 5.87 -28.97 27.35
N ALA A 106 6.18 -29.69 26.26
CA ALA A 106 6.41 -29.09 24.95
C ALA A 106 5.14 -28.40 24.41
N ALA A 107 3.98 -29.05 24.52
CA ALA A 107 2.69 -28.47 24.10
C ALA A 107 2.33 -27.23 24.92
N ALA A 108 2.55 -27.24 26.24
CA ALA A 108 2.35 -26.09 27.11
C ALA A 108 3.25 -24.91 26.69
N MET A 109 4.53 -25.17 26.41
CA MET A 109 5.46 -24.14 25.95
C MET A 109 5.05 -23.55 24.59
N GLN A 110 4.55 -24.39 23.67
CA GLN A 110 4.04 -23.93 22.37
C GLN A 110 2.80 -23.03 22.52
N MET A 111 1.85 -23.38 23.39
CA MET A 111 0.67 -22.54 23.65
C MET A 111 1.06 -21.16 24.19
N VAL A 112 2.01 -21.12 25.12
CA VAL A 112 2.55 -19.85 25.65
C VAL A 112 3.18 -19.02 24.53
N LEU A 113 4.01 -19.64 23.69
CA LEU A 113 4.63 -18.96 22.55
C LEU A 113 3.59 -18.41 21.56
N SER A 114 2.53 -19.19 21.26
CA SER A 114 1.44 -18.73 20.39
C SER A 114 0.73 -17.51 20.94
N VAL A 115 0.49 -17.44 22.25
CA VAL A 115 -0.11 -16.25 22.89
C VAL A 115 0.80 -15.03 22.72
N PHE A 116 2.11 -15.18 22.91
CA PHE A 116 3.07 -14.09 22.66
C PHE A 116 3.07 -13.61 21.21
N VAL A 117 2.99 -14.53 20.24
CA VAL A 117 2.91 -14.18 18.81
C VAL A 117 1.64 -13.38 18.52
N ILE A 118 0.49 -13.80 19.05
CA ILE A 118 -0.78 -13.08 18.87
C ILE A 118 -0.70 -11.67 19.46
N ILE A 119 -0.15 -11.54 20.67
CA ILE A 119 0.05 -10.24 21.31
C ILE A 119 0.98 -9.37 20.49
N ALA A 120 2.11 -9.92 20.00
CA ALA A 120 3.06 -9.20 19.17
C ALA A 120 2.42 -8.69 17.87
N ILE A 121 1.62 -9.53 17.19
CA ILE A 121 0.85 -9.13 16.00
C ILE A 121 -0.11 -8.00 16.34
N GLY A 122 -0.85 -8.11 17.46
CA GLY A 122 -1.77 -7.06 17.92
C GLY A 122 -1.06 -5.72 18.18
N VAL A 123 0.12 -5.77 18.80
CA VAL A 123 0.96 -4.59 19.03
C VAL A 123 1.44 -3.98 17.70
N ILE A 124 1.92 -4.81 16.76
CA ILE A 124 2.36 -4.35 15.45
C ILE A 124 1.21 -3.70 14.68
N LEU A 125 0.02 -4.32 14.65
CA LEU A 125 -1.16 -3.75 14.01
C LEU A 125 -1.57 -2.43 14.66
N ARG A 126 -1.52 -2.34 15.99
CA ARG A 126 -1.81 -1.10 16.72
C ARG A 126 -0.81 0.01 16.40
N LEU A 127 0.48 -0.33 16.32
CA LEU A 127 1.53 0.62 15.92
C LEU A 127 1.34 1.07 14.47
N PHE A 128 1.06 0.14 13.56
CA PHE A 128 0.79 0.44 12.15
C PHE A 128 -0.40 1.39 12.01
N PHE A 129 -1.51 1.10 12.70
CA PHE A 129 -2.70 1.95 12.65
C PHE A 129 -2.43 3.37 13.19
N ARG A 130 -1.67 3.49 14.29
CA ARG A 130 -1.31 4.79 14.87
C ARG A 130 -0.27 5.55 14.05
N GLN A 131 0.69 4.88 13.44
CA GLN A 131 1.81 5.52 12.74
C GLN A 131 1.57 5.73 11.24
N VAL A 132 0.67 4.97 10.62
CA VAL A 132 0.44 5.00 9.17
C VAL A 132 -1.01 5.36 8.87
N THR A 133 -1.96 4.51 9.28
CA THR A 133 -3.37 4.65 8.84
C THR A 133 -4.03 5.93 9.32
N SER A 134 -3.97 6.23 10.63
CA SER A 134 -4.62 7.42 11.18
C SER A 134 -4.05 8.75 10.66
N PRO A 135 -2.72 8.95 10.57
CA PRO A 135 -2.14 10.14 9.95
C PRO A 135 -2.59 10.36 8.49
N ILE A 136 -2.58 9.29 7.67
CA ILE A 136 -2.99 9.39 6.26
C ILE A 136 -4.46 9.80 6.13
N GLN A 137 -5.35 9.18 6.92
CA GLN A 137 -6.77 9.56 6.93
C GLN A 137 -6.97 11.02 7.35
N ASN A 138 -6.27 11.47 8.39
CA ASN A 138 -6.34 12.87 8.83
C ASN A 138 -5.88 13.83 7.74
N TYR A 139 -4.82 13.50 7.01
CA TYR A 139 -4.37 14.32 5.89
C TYR A 139 -5.39 14.33 4.76
N ALA A 140 -5.89 13.17 4.33
CA ALA A 140 -6.89 13.07 3.28
C ALA A 140 -8.14 13.91 3.61
N LEU A 141 -8.65 13.81 4.84
CA LEU A 141 -9.80 14.60 5.30
C LEU A 141 -9.50 16.09 5.38
N SER A 142 -8.27 16.47 5.77
CA SER A 142 -7.85 17.87 5.79
C SER A 142 -7.76 18.43 4.37
N LEU A 143 -7.20 17.66 3.43
CA LEU A 143 -7.08 18.05 2.02
C LEU A 143 -8.44 18.16 1.32
N GLN A 144 -9.40 17.28 1.63
CA GLN A 144 -10.75 17.34 1.07
C GLN A 144 -11.51 18.60 1.51
N LYS A 145 -11.15 19.17 2.66
CA LYS A 145 -11.75 20.40 3.20
C LYS A 145 -11.04 21.68 2.75
N ILE A 146 -9.96 21.58 1.97
CA ILE A 146 -9.30 22.77 1.42
C ILE A 146 -10.26 23.44 0.44
N ASP A 147 -10.63 24.68 0.75
CA ASP A 147 -11.22 25.59 -0.22
C ASP A 147 -10.16 26.60 -0.69
N SER A 148 -10.36 27.11 -1.91
CA SER A 148 -9.62 28.21 -2.55
C SER A 148 -9.52 29.50 -1.72
N SER A 149 -10.37 29.64 -0.69
CA SER A 149 -10.40 30.75 0.26
C SER A 149 -9.56 30.53 1.53
N SER A 150 -9.05 29.32 1.76
CA SER A 150 -8.42 28.93 3.03
C SER A 150 -6.96 29.36 3.11
N GLU A 151 -6.70 30.64 3.38
CA GLU A 151 -5.33 31.19 3.39
C GLU A 151 -4.38 30.56 4.44
N ASN A 152 -4.92 29.98 5.51
CA ASN A 152 -4.14 29.43 6.63
C ASN A 152 -4.17 27.90 6.71
N PHE A 153 -4.43 27.22 5.60
CA PHE A 153 -4.40 25.76 5.61
C PHE A 153 -2.99 25.21 5.84
N HIS A 154 -2.86 24.28 6.78
CA HIS A 154 -1.64 23.52 7.00
C HIS A 154 -1.96 22.12 7.53
N LEU A 155 -1.18 21.13 7.07
CA LEU A 155 -1.19 19.80 7.62
C LEU A 155 -0.36 19.75 8.90
N SER A 156 -0.84 19.05 9.92
CA SER A 156 -0.10 18.80 11.16
C SER A 156 0.74 17.52 11.04
N PRO A 157 2.09 17.58 10.96
CA PRO A 157 2.93 16.41 10.70
C PRO A 157 2.83 15.34 11.79
N LYS A 158 2.26 14.18 11.46
CA LYS A 158 2.12 12.98 12.31
C LYS A 158 2.54 11.72 11.54
N GLY A 159 2.76 10.62 12.28
CA GLY A 159 3.11 9.32 11.71
C GLY A 159 4.61 9.08 11.55
N THR A 160 4.97 8.22 10.61
CA THR A 160 6.38 7.89 10.32
C THR A 160 7.17 9.10 9.81
N ARG A 161 8.49 8.94 9.67
CA ARG A 161 9.37 10.00 9.16
C ARG A 161 8.94 10.46 7.76
N GLU A 162 8.65 9.52 6.88
CA GLU A 162 8.28 9.73 5.48
C GLU A 162 6.94 10.48 5.40
N ILE A 163 5.95 10.07 6.20
CA ILE A 163 4.63 10.71 6.26
C ILE A 163 4.73 12.15 6.78
N ARG A 164 5.59 12.40 7.78
CA ARG A 164 5.85 13.76 8.28
C ARG A 164 6.57 14.62 7.24
N MET A 165 7.54 14.07 6.52
CA MET A 165 8.23 14.76 5.43
C MET A 165 7.27 15.15 4.32
N LEU A 166 6.35 14.26 3.93
CA LEU A 166 5.31 14.55 2.96
C LEU A 166 4.43 15.73 3.40
N ALA A 167 3.95 15.73 4.65
CA ALA A 167 3.15 16.84 5.19
C ALA A 167 3.92 18.17 5.20
N ASN A 168 5.19 18.15 5.60
CA ASN A 168 6.04 19.34 5.59
C ASN A 168 6.28 19.89 4.18
N ASN A 169 6.56 19.02 3.21
CA ASN A 169 6.77 19.42 1.82
C ASN A 169 5.48 19.97 1.21
N PHE A 170 4.34 19.33 1.50
CA PHE A 170 3.04 19.84 1.10
C PHE A 170 2.80 21.25 1.66
N ASN A 171 3.03 21.47 2.96
CA ASN A 171 2.84 22.78 3.58
C ASN A 171 3.71 23.87 2.92
N LYS A 172 4.96 23.56 2.60
CA LYS A 172 5.86 24.48 1.89
C LYS A 172 5.33 24.82 0.49
N LEU A 173 4.92 23.81 -0.26
CA LEU A 173 4.37 24.00 -1.61
C LEU A 173 3.08 24.82 -1.56
N TYR A 174 2.18 24.49 -0.63
CA TYR A 174 0.92 25.21 -0.45
C TYR A 174 1.16 26.69 -0.13
N ALA A 175 2.07 27.00 0.79
CA ALA A 175 2.44 28.37 1.12
C ALA A 175 3.03 29.13 -0.08
N SER A 176 3.88 28.47 -0.88
CA SER A 176 4.44 29.03 -2.10
C SER A 176 3.35 29.38 -3.13
N ILE A 177 2.44 28.44 -3.39
CA ILE A 177 1.32 28.64 -4.33
C ILE A 177 0.42 29.77 -3.86
N GLN A 178 0.08 29.83 -2.57
CA GLN A 178 -0.76 30.91 -2.02
C GLN A 178 -0.08 32.28 -2.14
N SER A 179 1.23 32.35 -1.90
CA SER A 179 2.01 33.58 -2.12
C SER A 179 1.97 34.01 -3.58
N GLU A 180 2.14 33.08 -4.52
CA GLU A 180 2.09 33.36 -5.95
C GLU A 180 0.71 33.83 -6.41
N ILE A 181 -0.36 33.21 -5.93
CA ILE A 181 -1.74 33.64 -6.20
C ILE A 181 -1.99 35.06 -5.69
N ARG A 182 -1.53 35.39 -4.47
CA ARG A 182 -1.65 36.75 -3.92
C ARG A 182 -0.91 37.78 -4.77
N LEU A 183 0.32 37.49 -5.16
CA LEU A 183 1.11 38.36 -6.03
C LEU A 183 0.43 38.57 -7.38
N ARG A 184 -0.07 37.50 -7.99
CA ARG A 184 -0.78 37.55 -9.26
C ARG A 184 -2.05 38.40 -9.18
N ARG A 185 -2.89 38.19 -8.15
CA ARG A 185 -4.11 38.99 -7.94
C ARG A 185 -3.79 40.48 -7.76
N LYS A 186 -2.73 40.79 -7.02
CA LYS A 186 -2.28 42.18 -6.84
C LYS A 186 -1.81 42.79 -8.16
N ALA A 187 -1.05 42.05 -8.95
CA ALA A 187 -0.59 42.51 -10.26
C ALA A 187 -1.77 42.72 -11.24
N GLU A 188 -2.73 41.80 -11.26
CA GLU A 188 -3.96 41.92 -12.07
C GLU A 188 -4.76 43.16 -11.65
N GLN A 189 -4.90 43.43 -10.35
CA GLN A 189 -5.59 44.62 -9.85
C GLN A 189 -4.87 45.92 -10.26
N ILE A 190 -3.54 45.99 -10.08
CA ILE A 190 -2.74 47.16 -10.49
C ILE A 190 -2.86 47.39 -12.00
N MET A 191 -2.77 46.32 -12.79
CA MET A 191 -2.89 46.41 -14.24
C MET A 191 -4.26 46.89 -14.67
N ARG A 192 -5.32 46.43 -13.99
CA ARG A 192 -6.68 46.89 -14.22
C ARG A 192 -6.84 48.38 -13.88
N GLU A 193 -6.36 48.81 -12.73
CA GLU A 193 -6.42 50.22 -12.31
C GLU A 193 -5.65 51.12 -13.27
N ALA A 194 -4.44 50.72 -13.69
CA ALA A 194 -3.64 51.46 -14.67
C ALA A 194 -4.33 51.56 -16.03
N LYS A 195 -5.00 50.48 -16.47
CA LYS A 195 -5.79 50.48 -17.70
C LYS A 195 -6.98 51.43 -17.61
N GLU A 196 -7.75 51.35 -16.53
CA GLU A 196 -8.90 52.22 -16.30
C GLU A 196 -8.48 53.71 -16.26
N GLU A 197 -7.33 54.02 -15.65
CA GLU A 197 -6.77 55.38 -15.65
C GLU A 197 -6.34 55.84 -17.04
N ALA A 198 -5.62 55.01 -17.79
CA ALA A 198 -5.21 55.33 -19.16
C ALA A 198 -6.43 55.58 -20.06
N GLU A 199 -7.48 54.77 -19.92
CA GLU A 199 -8.73 54.98 -20.66
C GLU A 199 -9.45 56.27 -20.26
N ARG A 200 -9.49 56.60 -18.97
CA ARG A 200 -10.04 57.89 -18.50
C ARG A 200 -9.28 59.07 -19.08
N ALA A 201 -7.94 59.04 -19.01
CA ALA A 201 -7.10 60.07 -19.57
C ALA A 201 -7.31 60.23 -21.09
N ASN A 202 -7.44 59.13 -21.82
CA ASN A 202 -7.67 59.17 -23.27
C ASN A 202 -9.05 59.74 -23.64
N ARG A 203 -10.09 59.39 -22.87
CA ARG A 203 -11.44 59.97 -23.02
C ARG A 203 -11.41 61.48 -22.75
N ALA A 204 -10.79 61.91 -21.64
CA ALA A 204 -10.65 63.32 -21.30
C ALA A 204 -9.87 64.12 -22.34
N LYS A 205 -8.78 63.55 -22.90
CA LYS A 205 -8.02 64.16 -24.01
C LYS A 205 -8.93 64.40 -25.23
N SER A 206 -9.71 63.39 -25.61
CA SER A 206 -10.60 63.45 -26.78
C SER A 206 -11.72 64.48 -26.58
N GLU A 207 -12.35 64.50 -25.40
CA GLU A 207 -13.39 65.48 -25.05
C GLU A 207 -12.84 66.91 -25.02
N PHE A 208 -11.67 67.11 -24.44
CA PHE A 208 -10.99 68.41 -24.41
C PHE A 208 -10.70 68.93 -25.82
N LEU A 209 -10.12 68.12 -26.70
CA LEU A 209 -9.79 68.55 -28.06
C LEU A 209 -11.04 68.83 -28.91
N ALA A 210 -12.09 68.03 -28.76
CA ALA A 210 -13.36 68.27 -29.43
C ALA A 210 -14.00 69.59 -28.97
N SER A 211 -14.03 69.84 -27.65
CA SER A 211 -14.55 71.09 -27.08
C SER A 211 -13.72 72.30 -27.53
N MET A 212 -12.39 72.22 -27.43
CA MET A 212 -11.50 73.31 -27.84
C MET A 212 -11.63 73.63 -29.33
N SER A 213 -11.83 72.63 -30.20
CA SER A 213 -12.07 72.91 -31.61
C SER A 213 -13.35 73.70 -31.85
N HIS A 214 -14.44 73.41 -31.15
CA HIS A 214 -15.68 74.17 -31.24
C HIS A 214 -15.50 75.61 -30.74
N GLU A 215 -14.81 75.79 -29.62
CA GLU A 215 -14.53 77.09 -29.02
C GLU A 215 -13.56 77.95 -29.87
N ILE A 216 -12.65 77.33 -30.62
CA ILE A 216 -11.72 78.03 -31.52
C ILE A 216 -12.36 78.33 -32.88
N ARG A 217 -13.21 77.43 -33.41
CA ARG A 217 -13.86 77.61 -34.72
C ARG A 217 -14.80 78.82 -34.72
N THR A 218 -15.53 79.05 -33.64
CA THR A 218 -16.48 80.17 -33.51
C THR A 218 -15.82 81.55 -33.71
N PRO A 219 -14.76 81.94 -32.97
CA PRO A 219 -14.09 83.21 -33.16
C PRO A 219 -13.32 83.29 -34.49
N ILE A 220 -12.71 82.21 -34.99
CA ILE A 220 -12.04 82.21 -36.30
C ILE A 220 -13.03 82.47 -37.44
N ASN A 221 -14.21 81.86 -37.37
CA ASN A 221 -15.27 82.10 -38.35
C ASN A 221 -15.77 83.55 -38.29
N ALA A 222 -15.88 84.13 -37.09
CA ALA A 222 -16.20 85.55 -36.92
C ALA A 222 -15.11 86.45 -37.53
N ILE A 223 -13.82 86.18 -37.26
CA ILE A 223 -12.69 86.92 -37.83
C ILE A 223 -12.69 86.83 -39.36
N THR A 224 -12.95 85.64 -39.91
CA THR A 224 -13.03 85.42 -41.37
C THR A 224 -14.23 86.15 -41.98
N GLY A 225 -15.38 86.14 -41.30
CA GLY A 225 -16.58 86.85 -41.72
C GLY A 225 -16.38 88.37 -41.74
N TYR A 226 -15.81 88.94 -40.67
CA TYR A 226 -15.45 90.35 -40.64
C TYR A 226 -14.38 90.70 -41.68
N GLY A 227 -13.40 89.81 -41.90
CA GLY A 227 -12.41 89.96 -42.95
C GLY A 227 -13.02 90.00 -44.35
N TYR A 228 -14.09 89.23 -44.60
CA TYR A 228 -14.85 89.27 -45.86
C TYR A 228 -15.60 90.58 -46.02
N LEU A 229 -16.31 91.03 -44.98
CA LEU A 229 -17.02 92.31 -44.97
C LEU A 229 -16.08 93.50 -45.20
N LEU A 230 -14.92 93.51 -44.56
CA LEU A 230 -13.90 94.53 -44.76
C LEU A 230 -13.35 94.52 -46.18
N LYS A 231 -13.15 93.34 -46.78
CA LYS A 231 -12.71 93.21 -48.19
C LYS A 231 -13.71 93.80 -49.19
N SER A 232 -14.99 93.84 -48.84
CA SER A 232 -16.06 94.47 -49.63
C SER A 232 -16.23 95.98 -49.37
N SER A 233 -15.38 96.59 -48.53
CA SER A 233 -15.40 98.03 -48.24
C SER A 233 -14.27 98.79 -48.97
N GLU A 234 -14.30 100.12 -48.93
CA GLU A 234 -13.22 100.95 -49.49
C GLU A 234 -11.96 100.85 -48.61
N LEU A 235 -10.95 100.13 -49.09
CA LEU A 235 -9.66 99.95 -48.43
C LEU A 235 -8.53 100.57 -49.24
N ASN A 236 -7.57 101.22 -48.59
CA ASN A 236 -6.33 101.58 -49.25
C ASN A 236 -5.45 100.33 -49.50
N PRO A 237 -4.44 100.39 -50.41
CA PRO A 237 -3.65 99.21 -50.79
C PRO A 237 -2.96 98.51 -49.61
N LYS A 238 -2.57 99.26 -48.58
CA LYS A 238 -1.90 98.72 -47.38
C LYS A 238 -2.90 98.00 -46.47
N GLN A 239 -4.09 98.55 -46.27
CA GLN A 239 -5.19 97.93 -45.51
C GLN A 239 -5.71 96.65 -46.19
N ALA A 240 -5.86 96.67 -47.52
CA ALA A 240 -6.22 95.48 -48.30
C ALA A 240 -5.20 94.36 -48.10
N GLY A 241 -3.90 94.67 -48.14
CA GLY A 241 -2.83 93.72 -47.85
C GLY A 241 -2.87 93.16 -46.42
N TYR A 242 -3.29 93.93 -45.43
CA TYR A 242 -3.47 93.44 -44.05
C TYR A 242 -4.68 92.50 -43.93
N VAL A 243 -5.82 92.85 -44.53
CA VAL A 243 -7.02 92.00 -44.54
C VAL A 243 -6.76 90.67 -45.25
N GLU A 244 -6.04 90.70 -46.39
CA GLU A 244 -5.60 89.49 -47.11
C GLU A 244 -4.76 88.56 -46.20
N ARG A 245 -3.79 89.13 -45.48
CA ARG A 245 -2.93 88.38 -44.55
C ARG A 245 -3.71 87.81 -43.36
N VAL A 246 -4.62 88.56 -42.76
CA VAL A 246 -5.47 88.09 -41.65
C VAL A 246 -6.34 86.92 -42.10
N ASN A 247 -6.99 87.02 -43.26
CA ASN A 247 -7.81 85.94 -43.80
C ASN A 247 -7.00 84.68 -44.13
N LEU A 248 -5.80 84.85 -44.71
CA LEU A 248 -4.89 83.73 -44.96
C LEU A 248 -4.47 83.04 -43.66
N SER A 249 -4.10 83.81 -42.63
CA SER A 249 -3.74 83.28 -41.32
C SER A 249 -4.92 82.56 -40.63
N ALA A 250 -6.13 83.11 -40.73
CA ALA A 250 -7.35 82.48 -40.20
C ALA A 250 -7.65 81.14 -40.88
N LYS A 251 -7.53 81.07 -42.22
CA LYS A 251 -7.66 79.82 -42.98
C LYS A 251 -6.60 78.78 -42.59
N ASN A 252 -5.34 79.19 -42.48
CA ASN A 252 -4.26 78.29 -42.08
C ASN A 252 -4.47 77.73 -40.67
N LEU A 253 -4.90 78.58 -39.73
CA LEU A 253 -5.20 78.15 -38.36
C LEU A 253 -6.36 77.17 -38.31
N LEU A 254 -7.43 77.41 -39.09
CA LEU A 254 -8.56 76.48 -39.19
C LEU A 254 -8.15 75.13 -39.78
N SER A 255 -7.25 75.11 -40.77
CA SER A 255 -6.69 73.87 -41.33
C SER A 255 -5.95 73.07 -40.25
N ILE A 256 -5.03 73.71 -39.52
CA ILE A 256 -4.26 73.05 -38.45
C ILE A 256 -5.19 72.50 -37.35
N VAL A 257 -6.21 73.25 -36.96
CA VAL A 257 -7.20 72.80 -35.97
C VAL A 257 -7.97 71.58 -36.46
N ASN A 258 -8.38 71.56 -37.73
CA ASN A 258 -9.07 70.41 -38.32
C ASN A 258 -8.15 69.19 -38.40
N ASP A 259 -6.89 69.37 -38.81
CA ASP A 259 -5.91 68.29 -38.92
C ASP A 259 -5.65 67.62 -37.55
N ILE A 260 -5.53 68.41 -36.48
CA ILE A 260 -5.39 67.91 -35.10
C ILE A 260 -6.63 67.14 -34.67
N LEU A 261 -7.82 67.61 -35.05
CA LEU A 261 -9.07 66.97 -34.68
C LEU A 261 -9.29 65.65 -35.43
N ASP A 262 -8.93 65.59 -36.71
CA ASP A 262 -9.00 64.38 -37.50
C ASP A 262 -7.98 63.32 -37.04
N PHE A 263 -6.77 63.75 -36.66
CA PHE A 263 -5.81 62.87 -35.99
C PHE A 263 -6.38 62.27 -34.70
N THR A 264 -7.08 63.09 -33.90
CA THR A 264 -7.72 62.64 -32.65
C THR A 264 -8.85 61.64 -32.89
N LYS A 265 -9.65 61.82 -33.96
CA LYS A 265 -10.68 60.84 -34.35
C LYS A 265 -10.07 59.50 -34.77
N ILE A 266 -8.93 59.53 -35.46
CA ILE A 266 -8.19 58.33 -35.88
C ILE A 266 -7.65 57.59 -34.64
N GLU A 267 -6.98 58.29 -33.72
CA GLU A 267 -6.49 57.69 -32.46
C GLU A 267 -7.62 57.08 -31.63
N ALA A 268 -8.81 57.70 -31.64
CA ALA A 268 -9.98 57.21 -30.92
C ALA A 268 -10.76 56.11 -31.67
N GLY A 269 -10.35 55.72 -32.89
CA GLY A 269 -11.06 54.74 -33.73
C GLY A 269 -12.46 55.21 -34.19
N LYS A 270 -12.71 56.52 -34.18
CA LYS A 270 -14.00 57.14 -34.55
C LYS A 270 -14.05 57.64 -35.99
N LEU A 271 -13.04 57.34 -36.81
CA LEU A 271 -13.04 57.70 -38.23
C LEU A 271 -13.99 56.75 -38.99
N SER A 272 -15.12 57.28 -39.45
CA SER A 272 -16.00 56.58 -40.38
C SER A 272 -15.54 56.85 -41.81
N LEU A 273 -15.19 55.80 -42.54
CA LEU A 273 -14.95 55.87 -43.98
C LEU A 273 -16.28 55.78 -44.72
N GLU A 274 -16.53 56.73 -45.61
CA GLU A 274 -17.69 56.69 -46.51
C GLU A 274 -17.25 56.01 -47.81
N GLU A 275 -17.99 54.99 -48.23
CA GLU A 275 -17.71 54.25 -49.47
C GLU A 275 -18.69 54.73 -50.55
N ILE A 276 -18.17 55.48 -51.52
CA ILE A 276 -18.96 56.10 -52.59
C ILE A 276 -18.41 55.63 -53.94
N PRO A 277 -19.25 55.21 -54.90
CA PRO A 277 -18.80 54.87 -56.24
C PRO A 277 -18.12 56.08 -56.92
N LEU A 278 -16.83 55.94 -57.24
CA LEU A 278 -16.03 56.98 -57.89
C LEU A 278 -15.78 56.60 -59.36
N ASP A 279 -16.31 57.39 -60.29
CA ASP A 279 -15.89 57.32 -61.70
C ASP A 279 -14.57 58.08 -61.87
N LEU A 280 -13.48 57.32 -61.96
CA LEU A 280 -12.13 57.86 -62.15
C LEU A 280 -12.01 58.70 -63.43
N SER A 281 -12.75 58.37 -64.49
CA SER A 281 -12.67 59.08 -65.77
C SER A 281 -13.25 60.50 -65.65
N ALA A 282 -14.40 60.62 -64.98
CA ALA A 282 -15.01 61.91 -64.68
C ALA A 282 -14.19 62.74 -63.68
N PHE A 283 -13.52 62.10 -62.71
CA PHE A 283 -12.74 62.78 -61.67
C PHE A 283 -11.52 63.54 -62.21
N PHE A 284 -10.80 62.97 -63.18
CA PHE A 284 -9.59 63.59 -63.73
C PHE A 284 -9.86 64.62 -64.84
N THR A 285 -11.11 64.77 -65.31
CA THR A 285 -11.43 65.63 -66.47
C THR A 285 -11.56 67.13 -66.09
N ILE A 286 -11.60 67.48 -64.80
CA ILE A 286 -11.77 68.87 -64.32
C ILE A 286 -10.42 69.59 -64.04
N ALA A 287 -9.27 68.93 -64.28
CA ALA A 287 -7.95 69.49 -63.98
C ALA A 287 -7.11 69.91 -65.21
N ALA A 288 -7.74 70.22 -66.34
CA ALA A 288 -7.09 70.80 -67.53
C ALA A 288 -7.77 72.11 -67.93
#